data_AF-A0A0A0J8F9-F1
#
_entry.id   AF-A0A0A0J8F9-F1
#
_cell.length_a   1.000
_cell.length_b   1.000
_cell.length_c   1.000
_cell.angle_alpha   90.00
_cell.angle_beta   90.00
_cell.angle_gamma   90.00
#
_symmetry.space_group_name_H-M   'P 1'
#
loop_
_entity.id
_entity.type
_entity.pdbx_description
1 polymer ?
#
loop_
_entity_poly.entity_id
_entity_poly.type
_entity_poly.pdbx_seq_one_letter_code
_entity_poly.pdbx_strand_id
1 'polypeptide(L)'
;MASELTIERVLTLVELVPRGRVVSYGDLAKIVGIGPRQVGAFMAHHSEGLTWWRVTNASGDLPRDLLDRARPHWADEGILVKRNGLGCRIADYRADLDALATAYRIRIAATLETMGTPLPKTSNPAQSALASVGITTLEELSEWSRVDVAGLHGMGPKALGILDDALAKSELGWRS
;
A
#
# COMPACT_ATOMS: atom_id res chain seq x y z
N MET A 1 -6.48 -9.78 8.03
CA MET A 1 -6.03 -8.38 7.83
C MET A 1 -5.12 -8.36 6.62
N ALA A 2 -5.29 -7.38 5.73
CA ALA A 2 -4.29 -7.12 4.69
C ALA A 2 -3.00 -6.67 5.37
N SER A 3 -1.84 -7.00 4.82
CA SER A 3 -0.58 -6.46 5.34
C SER A 3 -0.56 -4.95 5.16
N GLU A 4 0.02 -4.23 6.11
CA GLU A 4 0.30 -2.78 6.05
C GLU A 4 0.97 -2.39 4.72
N LEU A 5 1.88 -3.24 4.24
CA LEU A 5 2.50 -3.13 2.93
C LEU A 5 1.50 -3.11 1.75
N THR A 6 0.38 -3.84 1.83
CA THR A 6 -0.64 -3.82 0.77
C THR A 6 -1.39 -2.50 0.74
N ILE A 7 -1.67 -1.93 1.93
CA ILE A 7 -2.29 -0.61 2.03
C ILE A 7 -1.35 0.42 1.41
N GLU A 8 -0.09 0.44 1.85
CA GLU A 8 0.94 1.35 1.35
C GLU A 8 1.09 1.30 -0.18
N ARG A 9 1.10 0.09 -0.77
CA ARG A 9 1.12 -0.10 -2.23
C ARG A 9 -0.05 0.57 -2.94
N VAL A 10 -1.25 0.51 -2.35
CA VAL A 10 -2.42 1.19 -2.92
C VAL A 10 -2.32 2.69 -2.75
N LEU A 11 -1.95 3.20 -1.57
CA LEU A 11 -1.87 4.63 -1.31
C LEU A 11 -0.80 5.29 -2.18
N THR A 12 0.40 4.70 -2.26
CA THR A 12 1.48 5.13 -3.17
C THR A 12 0.98 5.26 -4.61
N LEU A 13 0.23 4.27 -5.12
CA LEU A 13 -0.26 4.31 -6.49
C LEU A 13 -1.29 5.44 -6.70
N VAL A 14 -2.13 5.71 -5.70
CA VAL A 14 -3.13 6.79 -5.74
C VAL A 14 -2.46 8.16 -5.80
N GLU A 15 -1.38 8.37 -5.03
CA GLU A 15 -0.59 9.61 -5.07
C GLU A 15 0.08 9.86 -6.43
N LEU A 16 0.47 8.78 -7.11
CA LEU A 16 1.12 8.85 -8.42
C LEU A 16 0.16 9.17 -9.56
N VAL A 17 -1.16 9.11 -9.35
CA VAL A 17 -2.13 9.45 -10.39
C VAL A 17 -1.94 10.92 -10.78
N PRO A 18 -1.58 11.25 -12.04
CA PRO A 18 -1.23 12.62 -12.40
C PRO A 18 -2.38 13.62 -12.21
N ARG A 19 -2.04 14.88 -11.97
CA ARG A 19 -3.01 15.99 -11.97
C ARG A 19 -3.77 16.05 -13.29
N GLY A 20 -5.09 16.24 -13.24
CA GLY A 20 -5.95 16.29 -14.42
C GLY A 20 -6.24 14.92 -15.04
N ARG A 21 -5.85 13.85 -14.33
CA ARG A 21 -6.13 12.46 -14.72
C ARG A 21 -6.90 11.72 -13.64
N VAL A 22 -7.63 10.71 -14.09
CA VAL A 22 -8.38 9.80 -13.22
C VAL A 22 -8.04 8.35 -13.54
N VAL A 23 -8.30 7.47 -12.59
CA VAL A 23 -8.22 6.02 -12.75
C VAL A 23 -9.43 5.38 -12.10
N SER A 24 -9.79 4.17 -12.54
CA SER A 24 -10.82 3.40 -11.84
C SER A 24 -10.21 2.53 -10.74
N TYR A 25 -11.03 2.13 -9.75
CA TYR A 25 -10.66 1.08 -8.79
C TYR A 25 -10.13 -0.19 -9.47
N GLY A 26 -10.65 -0.52 -10.66
CA GLY A 26 -10.19 -1.64 -11.47
C GLY A 26 -8.81 -1.45 -12.09
N ASP A 27 -8.44 -0.22 -12.45
CA ASP A 27 -7.11 0.09 -12.99
C ASP A 27 -6.06 -0.02 -11.88
N LEU A 28 -6.34 0.56 -10.69
CA LEU A 28 -5.49 0.43 -9.50
C LEU A 28 -5.27 -1.03 -9.12
N ALA A 29 -6.36 -1.80 -9.06
CA ALA A 29 -6.35 -3.22 -8.73
C ALA A 29 -5.42 -4.03 -9.65
N LYS A 30 -5.48 -3.76 -10.96
CA LYS A 30 -4.62 -4.43 -11.96
C LYS A 30 -3.15 -4.13 -11.74
N ILE A 31 -2.80 -2.86 -11.48
CA ILE A 31 -1.40 -2.44 -11.27
C ILE A 31 -0.85 -3.02 -9.95
N VAL A 32 -1.65 -3.01 -8.88
CA VAL A 32 -1.21 -3.51 -7.56
C VAL A 32 -1.20 -5.03 -7.49
N GLY A 33 -2.08 -5.71 -8.23
CA GLY A 33 -2.26 -7.16 -8.20
C GLY A 33 -3.24 -7.64 -7.12
N ILE A 34 -4.28 -6.86 -6.81
CA ILE A 34 -5.31 -7.19 -5.81
C ILE A 34 -6.72 -7.01 -6.39
N GLY A 35 -7.77 -7.38 -5.65
CA GLY A 35 -9.15 -7.17 -6.09
C GLY A 35 -9.61 -5.70 -5.99
N PRO A 36 -10.44 -5.18 -6.92
CA PRO A 36 -10.96 -3.80 -6.87
C PRO A 36 -11.74 -3.46 -5.58
N ARG A 37 -12.42 -4.45 -4.99
CA ARG A 37 -13.12 -4.28 -3.71
C ARG A 37 -12.14 -4.07 -2.54
N GLN A 38 -10.96 -4.70 -2.61
CA GLN A 38 -9.92 -4.49 -1.60
C GLN A 38 -9.35 -3.07 -1.70
N VAL A 39 -9.10 -2.57 -2.92
CA VAL A 39 -8.72 -1.16 -3.15
C VAL A 39 -9.77 -0.23 -2.52
N GLY A 40 -11.06 -0.44 -2.82
CA GLY A 40 -12.13 0.36 -2.26
C GLY A 40 -12.18 0.32 -0.72
N ALA A 41 -11.99 -0.85 -0.12
CA ALA A 41 -11.94 -1.00 1.33
C ALA A 41 -10.77 -0.23 1.96
N PHE A 42 -9.58 -0.23 1.34
CA PHE A 42 -8.44 0.54 1.85
C PHE A 42 -8.65 2.04 1.67
N MET A 43 -9.14 2.47 0.50
CA MET A 43 -9.46 3.87 0.24
C MET A 43 -10.47 4.43 1.24
N ALA A 44 -11.46 3.65 1.65
CA ALA A 44 -12.46 4.09 2.63
C ALA A 44 -11.88 4.41 4.01
N HIS A 45 -10.77 3.78 4.41
CA HIS A 45 -10.21 3.89 5.76
C HIS A 45 -8.88 4.64 5.83
N HIS A 46 -8.16 4.78 4.70
CA HIS A 46 -6.77 5.23 4.68
C HIS A 46 -6.45 6.31 3.65
N SER A 47 -7.45 6.87 2.94
CA SER A 47 -7.21 7.85 1.88
C SER A 47 -7.18 9.32 2.32
N GLU A 48 -7.19 9.57 3.62
CA GLU A 48 -7.05 10.93 4.14
C GLU A 48 -5.70 11.52 3.72
N GLY A 49 -5.71 12.78 3.27
CA GLY A 49 -4.52 13.45 2.74
C GLY A 49 -4.14 13.09 1.29
N LEU A 50 -4.83 12.13 0.66
CA LEU A 50 -4.53 11.70 -0.71
C LEU A 50 -5.39 12.41 -1.77
N THR A 51 -4.99 12.26 -3.03
CA THR A 51 -5.73 12.71 -4.22
C THR A 51 -6.88 11.75 -4.58
N TRP A 52 -7.69 11.38 -3.59
CA TRP A 52 -8.76 10.38 -3.73
C TRP A 52 -9.80 10.75 -4.79
N TRP A 53 -9.99 12.04 -5.08
CA TRP A 53 -10.90 12.53 -6.13
C TRP A 53 -10.49 12.09 -7.54
N ARG A 54 -9.26 11.60 -7.72
CA ARG A 54 -8.78 11.02 -8.98
C ARG A 54 -9.14 9.53 -9.15
N VAL A 55 -9.77 8.91 -8.15
CA VAL A 55 -10.17 7.50 -8.17
C VAL A 55 -11.69 7.38 -8.29
N THR A 56 -12.16 6.90 -9.45
CA THR A 56 -13.60 6.80 -9.76
C THR A 56 -14.04 5.35 -9.97
N ASN A 57 -15.33 5.14 -10.24
CA ASN A 57 -15.76 3.88 -10.83
C ASN A 57 -15.28 3.75 -12.30
N ALA A 58 -15.59 2.62 -12.95
CA ALA A 58 -15.20 2.35 -14.33
C ALA A 58 -15.85 3.30 -15.37
N SER A 59 -16.88 4.05 -15.00
CA SER A 59 -17.59 5.03 -15.85
C SER A 59 -17.15 6.48 -15.61
N GLY A 60 -16.25 6.71 -14.64
CA GLY A 60 -15.83 8.05 -14.21
C GLY A 60 -16.75 8.70 -13.17
N ASP A 61 -17.68 7.94 -12.58
CA ASP A 61 -18.61 8.45 -11.57
C ASP A 61 -18.06 8.36 -10.15
N LEU A 62 -18.58 9.26 -9.30
CA LEU A 62 -18.40 9.26 -7.86
C LEU A 62 -19.77 9.27 -7.16
N PRO A 63 -19.90 8.66 -5.97
CA PRO A 63 -21.02 8.90 -5.07
C PRO A 63 -21.26 10.40 -4.86
N ARG A 64 -22.52 10.83 -4.70
CA ARG A 64 -22.88 12.26 -4.74
C ARG A 64 -22.14 13.10 -3.71
N ASP A 65 -22.04 12.60 -2.48
CA ASP A 65 -21.30 13.20 -1.37
C ASP A 65 -19.80 13.35 -1.67
N LEU A 66 -19.19 12.34 -2.29
CA LEU A 66 -17.81 12.40 -2.75
C LEU A 66 -17.64 13.34 -3.95
N LEU A 67 -18.59 13.34 -4.89
CA LEU A 67 -18.54 14.22 -6.04
C LEU A 67 -18.61 15.69 -5.63
N ASP A 68 -19.49 16.04 -4.69
CA ASP A 68 -19.62 17.40 -4.18
C ASP A 68 -18.29 17.91 -3.59
N ARG A 69 -17.55 17.04 -2.91
CA ARG A 69 -16.20 17.31 -2.39
C ARG A 69 -15.12 17.31 -3.48
N ALA A 70 -15.27 16.50 -4.53
CA ALA A 70 -14.31 16.39 -5.62
C ALA A 70 -14.38 17.57 -6.61
N ARG A 71 -15.55 18.19 -6.77
CA ARG A 71 -15.80 19.26 -7.76
C ARG A 71 -14.78 20.42 -7.71
N PRO A 72 -14.40 20.98 -6.55
CA PRO A 72 -13.40 22.04 -6.50
C PRO A 72 -12.03 21.59 -7.04
N HIS A 73 -11.61 20.36 -6.68
CA HIS A 73 -10.36 19.79 -7.17
C HIS A 73 -10.42 19.51 -8.68
N TRP A 74 -11.53 18.96 -9.17
CA TRP A 74 -11.71 18.72 -10.60
C TRP A 74 -11.72 20.01 -11.41
N ALA A 75 -12.34 21.09 -10.91
CA ALA A 75 -12.30 22.38 -11.55
C ALA A 75 -10.87 22.94 -11.63
N ASP A 76 -10.12 22.86 -10.54
CA ASP A 76 -8.70 23.26 -10.46
C ASP A 76 -7.80 22.42 -11.40
N GLU A 77 -8.12 21.14 -11.58
CA GLU A 77 -7.37 20.19 -12.41
C GLU A 77 -7.84 20.13 -13.88
N GLY A 78 -8.88 20.86 -14.26
CA GLY A 78 -9.42 20.86 -15.62
C GLY A 78 -10.26 19.62 -16.00
N ILE A 79 -10.80 18.91 -15.00
CA ILE A 79 -11.66 17.73 -15.18
C ILE A 79 -13.13 18.18 -15.25
N LEU A 80 -13.76 17.97 -16.41
CA LEU A 80 -15.16 18.38 -16.64
C LEU A 80 -16.15 17.32 -16.14
N VAL A 81 -17.23 17.80 -15.53
CA VAL A 81 -18.37 16.97 -15.11
C VAL A 81 -19.29 16.72 -16.31
N LYS A 82 -19.69 15.46 -16.50
CA LYS A 82 -20.66 15.03 -17.52
C LYS A 82 -21.99 15.76 -17.35
N ARG A 83 -22.75 15.86 -18.45
CA ARG A 83 -24.08 16.49 -18.46
C ARG A 83 -25.06 15.90 -17.45
N ASN A 84 -24.97 14.59 -17.17
CA ASN A 84 -25.81 13.91 -16.18
C ASN A 84 -25.42 14.20 -14.72
N GLY A 85 -24.31 14.90 -14.49
CA GLY A 85 -23.88 15.33 -13.17
C GLY A 85 -23.30 14.25 -12.26
N LEU A 86 -23.05 13.03 -12.76
CA LEU A 86 -22.60 11.88 -11.92
C LEU A 86 -21.08 11.75 -11.77
N GLY A 87 -20.31 12.46 -12.61
CA GLY A 87 -18.86 12.38 -12.57
C GLY A 87 -18.24 12.89 -13.87
N CYS A 88 -17.00 12.49 -14.17
CA CYS A 88 -16.33 12.81 -15.42
C CYS A 88 -16.50 11.67 -16.45
N ARG A 89 -16.14 11.93 -17.70
CA ARG A 89 -16.04 10.88 -18.72
C ARG A 89 -14.65 10.27 -18.62
N ILE A 90 -14.54 9.09 -18.01
CA ILE A 90 -13.24 8.48 -17.73
C ILE A 90 -12.36 8.37 -18.98
N ALA A 91 -12.93 8.10 -20.15
CA ALA A 91 -12.17 7.97 -21.39
C ALA A 91 -11.38 9.25 -21.77
N ASP A 92 -11.88 10.41 -21.38
CA ASP A 92 -11.26 11.71 -21.72
C ASP A 92 -10.13 12.08 -20.74
N TYR A 93 -10.15 11.48 -19.54
CA TYR A 93 -9.27 11.83 -18.42
C TYR A 93 -8.46 10.66 -17.88
N ARG A 94 -8.62 9.44 -18.41
CA ARG A 94 -7.95 8.25 -17.88
C ARG A 94 -6.44 8.44 -17.96
N ALA A 95 -5.74 8.17 -16.86
CA ALA A 95 -4.28 8.16 -16.86
C ALA A 95 -3.73 7.12 -17.85
N ASP A 96 -2.55 7.39 -18.38
CA ASP A 96 -1.76 6.37 -19.07
C ASP A 96 -1.36 5.29 -18.04
N LEU A 97 -1.94 4.11 -18.18
CA LEU A 97 -1.79 3.04 -17.19
C LEU A 97 -0.40 2.40 -17.24
N ASP A 98 0.26 2.39 -18.39
CA ASP A 98 1.61 1.80 -18.54
C ASP A 98 2.67 2.74 -17.95
N ALA A 99 2.52 4.04 -18.21
CA ALA A 99 3.36 5.06 -17.58
C ALA A 99 3.16 5.06 -16.05
N LEU A 100 1.90 5.01 -15.58
CA LEU A 100 1.58 4.97 -14.17
C LEU A 100 2.13 3.69 -13.49
N ALA A 101 1.97 2.52 -14.12
CA ALA A 101 2.52 1.26 -13.60
C ALA A 101 4.05 1.28 -13.52
N THR A 102 4.71 1.96 -14.46
CA THR A 102 6.17 2.12 -14.45
C THR A 102 6.62 3.04 -13.32
N ALA A 103 5.98 4.21 -13.15
CA ALA A 103 6.26 5.11 -12.03
C ALA A 103 6.02 4.43 -10.68
N TYR A 104 4.94 3.65 -10.57
CA TYR A 104 4.61 2.86 -9.39
C TYR A 104 5.67 1.82 -9.05
N ARG A 105 6.15 1.04 -10.03
CA ARG A 105 7.22 0.05 -9.79
C ARG A 105 8.50 0.71 -9.28
N ILE A 106 8.88 1.85 -9.85
CA ILE A 106 10.05 2.62 -9.43
C ILE A 106 9.86 3.11 -7.99
N ARG A 107 8.71 3.72 -7.69
CA ARG A 107 8.42 4.26 -6.36
C ARG A 107 8.40 3.17 -5.29
N ILE A 108 7.71 2.05 -5.55
CA ILE A 108 7.64 0.94 -4.58
C ILE A 108 8.99 0.27 -4.39
N ALA A 109 9.83 0.15 -5.41
CA ALA A 109 11.19 -0.37 -5.23
C ALA A 109 11.98 0.50 -4.23
N ALA A 110 11.97 1.83 -4.40
CA ALA A 110 12.62 2.75 -3.47
C ALA A 110 12.01 2.70 -2.05
N THR A 111 10.68 2.59 -1.93
CA THR A 111 10.02 2.42 -0.63
C THR A 111 10.43 1.11 0.04
N LEU A 112 10.45 0.00 -0.70
CA LEU A 112 10.84 -1.30 -0.17
C LEU A 112 12.32 -1.35 0.26
N GLU A 113 13.21 -0.70 -0.50
CA GLU A 113 14.61 -0.53 -0.10
C GLU A 113 14.73 0.27 1.21
N THR A 114 13.92 1.31 1.38
CA THR A 114 13.92 2.13 2.61
C THR A 114 13.31 1.40 3.80
N MET A 115 12.25 0.60 3.56
CA MET A 115 11.55 -0.14 4.60
C MET A 115 12.26 -1.42 5.06
N GLY A 116 13.34 -1.84 4.40
CA GLY A 116 14.00 -3.11 4.69
C GLY A 116 13.17 -4.35 4.32
N THR A 117 13.74 -5.52 4.53
CA THR A 117 13.08 -6.80 4.23
C THR A 117 12.07 -7.11 5.32
N PRO A 118 10.75 -7.22 5.03
CA PRO A 118 9.75 -7.43 6.05
C PRO A 118 9.92 -8.80 6.72
N LEU A 119 9.65 -8.85 8.03
CA LEU A 119 9.67 -10.09 8.79
C LEU A 119 8.72 -11.16 8.20
N PRO A 120 9.10 -12.44 8.23
CA PRO A 120 8.22 -13.53 7.82
C PRO A 120 6.99 -13.59 8.74
N LYS A 121 5.87 -14.10 8.20
CA LYS A 121 4.70 -14.38 9.04
C LYS A 121 5.01 -15.49 10.05
N THR A 122 4.85 -15.17 11.33
CA THR A 122 4.94 -16.11 12.45
C THR A 122 3.57 -16.21 13.16
N SER A 123 3.55 -16.52 14.46
CA SER A 123 2.35 -16.39 15.30
C SER A 123 2.08 -14.93 15.67
N ASN A 124 0.81 -14.56 15.91
CA ASN A 124 0.44 -13.21 16.35
C ASN A 124 1.19 -12.75 17.62
N PRO A 125 1.41 -13.60 18.65
CA PRO A 125 2.20 -13.20 19.82
C PRO A 125 3.65 -12.88 19.47
N ALA A 126 4.31 -13.67 18.63
CA ALA A 126 5.69 -13.41 18.22
C ALA A 126 5.80 -12.13 17.37
N GLN A 127 4.85 -11.90 16.45
CA GLN A 127 4.81 -10.65 15.67
C GLN A 127 4.60 -9.43 16.56
N SER A 128 3.71 -9.54 17.55
CA SER A 128 3.46 -8.47 18.52
C SER A 128 4.70 -8.19 19.38
N ALA A 129 5.40 -9.24 19.81
CA ALA A 129 6.61 -9.12 20.60
C ALA A 129 7.73 -8.40 19.85
N LEU A 130 8.00 -8.79 18.59
CA LEU A 130 8.98 -8.13 17.73
C LEU A 130 8.62 -6.65 17.48
N ALA A 131 7.37 -6.39 17.11
CA ALA A 131 6.90 -5.02 16.90
C ALA A 131 7.01 -4.15 18.16
N SER A 132 6.77 -4.73 19.35
CA SER A 132 6.85 -4.00 20.62
C SER A 132 8.25 -3.53 20.98
N VAL A 133 9.28 -4.19 20.44
CA VAL A 133 10.69 -3.78 20.60
C VAL A 133 11.23 -3.07 19.35
N GLY A 134 10.34 -2.68 18.42
CA GLY A 134 10.69 -1.93 17.23
C GLY A 134 11.29 -2.75 16.10
N ILE A 135 11.28 -4.09 16.17
CA ILE A 135 11.78 -4.95 15.09
C ILE A 135 10.64 -5.21 14.11
N THR A 136 10.78 -4.68 12.90
CA THR A 136 9.81 -4.81 11.80
C THR A 136 10.42 -5.43 10.55
N THR A 137 11.75 -5.47 10.48
CA THR A 137 12.54 -5.98 9.34
C THR A 137 13.54 -7.07 9.74
N LEU A 138 14.04 -7.81 8.75
CA LEU A 138 15.11 -8.79 8.96
C LEU A 138 16.46 -8.12 9.26
N GLU A 139 16.71 -6.94 8.70
CA GLU A 139 17.92 -6.16 8.92
C GLU A 139 17.97 -5.67 10.38
N GLU A 140 16.89 -5.09 10.90
CA GLU A 140 16.78 -4.74 12.33
C GLU A 140 16.91 -5.98 13.21
N LEU A 141 16.29 -7.11 12.82
CA LEU A 141 16.39 -8.35 13.57
C LEU A 141 17.84 -8.86 13.63
N SER A 142 18.62 -8.68 12.56
CA SER A 142 20.03 -9.10 12.48
C SER A 142 20.92 -8.36 13.47
N GLU A 143 20.49 -7.19 13.96
CA GLU A 143 21.19 -6.42 14.99
C GLU A 143 20.96 -6.97 16.40
N TRP A 144 20.01 -7.89 16.58
CA TRP A 144 19.72 -8.54 17.86
C TRP A 144 20.42 -9.89 17.98
N SER A 145 20.71 -10.30 19.21
CA SER A 145 21.14 -11.68 19.45
C SER A 145 19.93 -12.61 19.45
N ARG A 146 20.12 -13.85 18.98
CA ARG A 146 19.06 -14.87 19.00
C ARG A 146 18.53 -15.13 20.42
N VAL A 147 19.39 -14.99 21.43
CA VAL A 147 19.06 -15.22 22.84
C VAL A 147 18.14 -14.11 23.38
N ASP A 148 18.44 -12.85 23.06
CA ASP A 148 17.62 -11.71 23.48
C ASP A 148 16.22 -11.80 22.89
N VAL A 149 16.11 -12.14 21.60
CA VAL A 149 14.82 -12.32 20.93
C VAL A 149 14.05 -13.51 21.50
N ALA A 150 14.73 -14.62 21.81
CA ALA A 150 14.11 -15.77 22.47
C ALA A 150 13.55 -15.43 23.86
N GLY A 151 14.11 -14.43 24.54
CA GLY A 151 13.63 -13.92 25.83
C GLY A 151 12.33 -13.11 25.74
N LEU A 152 11.89 -12.70 24.55
CA LEU A 152 10.68 -11.90 24.39
C LEU A 152 9.41 -12.70 24.71
N HIS A 153 8.47 -12.07 25.42
CA HIS A 153 7.20 -12.69 25.78
C HIS A 153 6.39 -13.06 24.53
N GLY A 154 6.08 -14.36 24.36
CA GLY A 154 5.38 -14.87 23.18
C GLY A 154 6.28 -15.41 22.07
N MET A 155 7.61 -15.36 22.25
CA MET A 155 8.57 -15.95 21.33
C MET A 155 8.78 -17.45 21.61
N GLY A 156 8.27 -18.29 20.72
CA GLY A 156 8.41 -19.75 20.82
C GLY A 156 9.46 -20.34 19.86
N PRO A 157 9.90 -21.59 20.07
CA PRO A 157 10.93 -22.24 19.25
C PRO A 157 10.55 -22.33 17.77
N LYS A 158 9.25 -22.51 17.46
CA LYS A 158 8.75 -22.49 16.08
C LYS A 158 8.90 -21.12 15.42
N ALA A 159 8.66 -20.03 16.16
CA ALA A 159 8.82 -18.68 15.63
C ALA A 159 10.31 -18.41 15.36
N LEU A 160 11.19 -18.75 16.32
CA LEU A 160 12.64 -18.64 16.14
C LEU A 160 13.15 -19.40 14.92
N GLY A 161 12.70 -20.64 14.69
CA GLY A 161 13.09 -21.39 13.50
C GLY A 161 12.67 -20.73 12.18
N ILE A 162 11.49 -20.10 12.14
CA ILE A 162 11.04 -19.33 10.96
C ILE A 162 11.93 -18.09 10.75
N LEU A 163 12.33 -17.42 11.83
CA LEU A 163 13.23 -16.26 11.77
C LEU A 163 14.64 -16.66 11.34
N ASP A 164 15.16 -17.78 11.87
CA ASP A 164 16.45 -18.37 11.49
C ASP A 164 16.47 -18.63 9.97
N ASP A 165 15.46 -19.32 9.44
CA ASP A 165 15.33 -19.62 8.02
C ASP A 165 15.22 -18.36 7.15
N ALA A 166 14.54 -17.32 7.65
CA ALA A 166 14.36 -16.07 6.92
C ALA A 166 15.64 -15.24 6.86
N LEU A 167 16.35 -15.09 7.98
CA LEU A 167 17.66 -14.44 8.02
C LEU A 167 18.64 -15.14 7.05
N ALA A 168 18.72 -16.47 7.11
CA ALA A 168 19.60 -17.24 6.24
C ALA A 168 19.26 -17.07 4.74
N LYS A 169 17.97 -17.02 4.37
CA LYS A 169 17.54 -16.79 2.97
C LYS A 169 17.85 -15.39 2.46
N SER A 170 17.96 -14.42 3.36
CA SER A 170 18.36 -13.05 3.05
C SER A 170 19.87 -12.82 3.23
N GLU A 171 20.67 -13.88 3.40
CA GLU A 171 22.12 -13.81 3.65
C GLU A 171 22.49 -12.98 4.89
N LEU A 172 21.56 -12.88 5.85
CA LEU A 172 21.74 -12.24 7.14
C LEU A 172 21.99 -13.30 8.23
N GLY A 173 22.52 -12.85 9.36
CA GLY A 173 22.72 -13.67 10.55
C GLY A 173 22.33 -12.89 11.81
N TRP A 174 22.12 -13.61 12.91
CA TRP A 174 21.99 -12.98 14.22
C TRP A 174 23.26 -12.25 14.61
N ARG A 175 23.13 -11.18 15.40
CA ARG A 175 24.28 -10.58 16.08
C ARG A 175 24.93 -11.63 16.99
N SER A 176 26.24 -11.76 16.84
CA SER A 176 27.11 -12.61 17.66
C SER A 176 27.06 -12.26 19.14
#